data_AF-A0A174A4Z5-F1
#
_entry.id   AF-A0A174A4Z5-F1
#
_cell.length_a   1.000
_cell.length_b   1.000
_cell.length_c   1.000
_cell.angle_alpha   90.00
_cell.angle_beta   90.00
_cell.angle_gamma   90.00
#
_symmetry.space_group_name_H-M   'P 1'
#
loop_
_entity.id
_entity.type
_entity.pdbx_description
1 polymer ?
#
loop_
_entity_poly.entity_id
_entity_poly.type
_entity_poly.pdbx_seq_one_letter_code
_entity_poly.pdbx_strand_id
1 'polypeptide(L)'
;MKLRIGFVTNSSSSSFTIAKSDLTDDQIEKIKNHIKVAKELEMETFYDEWDIRETKYEIHGYTLMDNFDMEKFLRLIGVDRDDIEWED
;
A
#
# COMPACT_ATOMS: atom_id res chain seq x y z
N MET A 1 -25.02 -23.78 27.36
CA MET A 1 -24.31 -23.30 26.15
C MET A 1 -24.39 -21.78 26.12
N LYS A 2 -23.25 -21.08 26.23
CA LYS A 2 -23.16 -19.64 25.98
C LYS A 2 -22.64 -19.46 24.56
N LEU A 3 -23.50 -19.02 23.64
CA LEU A 3 -23.09 -18.58 22.31
C LEU A 3 -22.30 -17.29 22.46
N ARG A 4 -20.96 -17.37 22.40
CA ARG A 4 -20.12 -16.22 22.09
C ARG A 4 -20.14 -16.05 20.58
N ILE A 5 -21.03 -15.20 20.10
CA ILE A 5 -20.87 -14.53 18.79
C ILE A 5 -19.80 -13.46 18.99
N GLY A 6 -18.54 -13.90 19.04
CA GLY A 6 -17.43 -13.00 18.78
C GLY A 6 -17.41 -12.80 17.28
N PHE A 7 -17.82 -11.63 16.80
CA PHE A 7 -17.38 -11.19 15.49
C PHE A 7 -15.85 -11.09 15.58
N VAL A 8 -15.16 -11.97 14.87
CA VAL A 8 -13.73 -11.77 14.62
C VAL A 8 -13.68 -10.70 13.54
N THR A 9 -13.55 -9.44 13.95
CA THR A 9 -13.17 -8.38 13.02
C THR A 9 -11.70 -8.62 12.70
N ASN A 10 -11.39 -9.45 11.70
CA ASN A 10 -10.07 -9.37 11.08
C ASN A 10 -10.10 -8.21 10.08
N SER A 11 -10.34 -6.98 10.56
CA SER A 11 -9.99 -5.81 9.76
C SER A 11 -8.48 -5.69 9.78
N SER A 12 -7.80 -6.55 9.02
CA SER A 12 -6.43 -6.27 8.56
C SER A 12 -6.56 -5.30 7.40
N SER A 13 -7.11 -4.13 7.70
CA SER A 13 -6.92 -2.96 6.87
C SER A 13 -5.49 -2.48 7.08
N SER A 14 -4.90 -1.92 6.04
CA SER A 14 -3.66 -1.17 6.19
C SER A 14 -3.73 0.02 5.25
N SER A 15 -3.22 1.15 5.72
CA SER A 15 -3.08 2.36 4.91
C SER A 15 -1.70 2.96 5.07
N PHE A 16 -1.30 3.72 4.07
CA PHE A 16 -0.14 4.59 4.14
C PHE A 16 -0.43 5.96 3.55
N THR A 17 0.29 6.96 4.02
CA THR A 17 0.37 8.29 3.42
C THR A 17 1.84 8.66 3.18
N ILE A 18 2.12 9.26 2.02
CA ILE A 18 3.45 9.79 1.66
C ILE A 18 3.27 11.18 1.05
N ALA A 19 4.06 12.15 1.52
CA ALA A 19 4.06 13.48 0.91
C ALA A 19 4.73 13.44 -0.47
N LYS A 20 4.11 14.07 -1.47
CA LYS A 20 4.64 14.15 -2.83
C LYS A 20 5.94 14.97 -2.92
N SER A 21 6.23 15.82 -1.93
CA SER A 21 7.51 16.53 -1.85
C SER A 21 8.70 15.58 -1.68
N ASP A 22 8.44 14.40 -1.13
CA ASP A 22 9.46 13.41 -0.76
C ASP A 22 9.56 12.31 -1.84
N LEU A 23 8.76 12.42 -2.90
CA LEU A 23 8.73 11.50 -4.03
C LEU A 23 9.17 12.18 -5.32
N THR A 24 9.87 11.42 -6.15
CA THR A 24 10.08 11.78 -7.56
C THR A 24 8.84 11.47 -8.39
N ASP A 25 8.67 12.17 -9.52
CA ASP A 25 7.57 11.91 -10.46
C ASP A 25 7.52 10.45 -10.94
N ASP A 26 8.70 9.82 -11.11
CA ASP A 26 8.83 8.40 -11.46
C ASP A 26 8.33 7.47 -10.34
N GLN A 27 8.64 7.77 -9.08
CA GLN A 27 8.12 7.01 -7.95
C GLN A 27 6.61 7.15 -7.82
N ILE A 28 6.07 8.35 -8.01
CA ILE A 28 4.63 8.61 -8.02
C ILE A 28 3.94 7.76 -9.09
N GLU A 29 4.48 7.74 -10.32
CA GLU A 29 3.94 6.93 -11.41
C GLU A 29 4.03 5.43 -11.09
N LYS A 30 5.12 4.97 -10.49
CA LYS A 30 5.30 3.57 -10.09
C LYS A 30 4.32 3.14 -9.00
N ILE A 31 4.05 3.99 -8.01
CA ILE A 31 3.06 3.71 -6.95
C ILE A 31 1.66 3.56 -7.55
N LYS A 32 1.28 4.44 -8.48
CA LYS A 32 -0.01 4.38 -9.16
C LYS A 32 -0.16 3.13 -10.04
N ASN A 33 0.94 2.62 -10.59
CA ASN A 33 0.97 1.43 -11.43
C ASN A 33 1.61 0.22 -10.70
N HIS A 34 1.51 0.16 -9.37
CA HIS A 34 2.27 -0.77 -8.53
C HIS A 34 2.14 -2.23 -8.98
N ILE A 35 0.97 -2.69 -9.43
CA ILE A 35 0.79 -4.07 -9.93
C ILE A 35 1.63 -4.35 -11.18
N LYS A 36 1.70 -3.41 -12.13
CA LYS A 36 2.49 -3.60 -13.35
C LYS A 36 3.99 -3.60 -13.02
N VAL A 37 4.42 -2.62 -12.22
CA VAL A 37 5.84 -2.47 -11.84
C VAL A 37 6.30 -3.63 -10.97
N ALA A 38 5.44 -4.12 -10.06
CA ALA A 38 5.72 -5.28 -9.25
C ALA A 38 5.96 -6.55 -10.09
N LYS A 39 5.22 -6.75 -11.18
CA LYS A 39 5.48 -7.85 -12.12
C LYS A 39 6.84 -7.72 -12.81
N GLU A 40 7.23 -6.50 -13.18
CA GLU A 40 8.55 -6.22 -13.76
C GLU A 40 9.69 -6.45 -12.74
N LEU A 41 9.41 -6.26 -11.45
CA LEU A 41 10.30 -6.54 -10.33
C LEU A 41 10.24 -8.00 -9.84
N GLU A 42 9.55 -8.89 -10.57
CA GLU A 42 9.35 -10.30 -10.21
C GLU A 42 8.72 -10.51 -8.82
N MET A 43 7.93 -9.54 -8.35
CA MET A 43 7.17 -9.67 -7.11
C MET A 43 5.91 -10.50 -7.33
N GLU A 44 5.49 -11.21 -6.29
CA GLU A 44 4.20 -11.89 -6.28
C GLU A 44 3.09 -10.84 -6.29
N THR A 45 2.33 -10.79 -7.38
CA THR A 45 1.17 -9.92 -7.51
C THR A 45 -0.10 -10.74 -7.38
N PHE A 46 -1.02 -10.27 -6.56
CA PHE A 46 -2.32 -10.89 -6.39
C PHE A 46 -3.37 -10.14 -7.22
N TYR A 47 -4.57 -10.70 -7.31
CA TYR A 47 -5.65 -10.14 -8.15
C TYR A 47 -6.25 -8.84 -7.63
N ASP A 48 -6.07 -8.56 -6.34
CA ASP A 48 -6.68 -7.41 -5.71
C ASP A 48 -5.58 -6.42 -5.33
N GLU A 49 -5.77 -5.19 -5.76
CA GLU A 49 -4.77 -4.13 -5.77
C GLU A 49 -5.05 -3.12 -4.66
N TRP A 50 -4.02 -2.40 -4.23
CA TRP A 50 -4.23 -1.33 -3.26
C TRP A 50 -5.02 -0.19 -3.93
N ASP A 51 -6.01 0.37 -3.22
CA ASP A 51 -6.66 1.61 -3.63
C ASP A 51 -5.68 2.76 -3.42
N ILE A 52 -5.19 3.33 -4.53
CA ILE A 52 -4.26 4.47 -4.51
C ILE A 52 -5.01 5.75 -4.86
N ARG A 53 -4.99 6.70 -3.93
CA ARG A 53 -5.54 8.05 -4.10
C ARG A 53 -4.43 9.07 -4.07
N GLU A 54 -4.47 9.98 -5.03
CA GLU A 54 -3.50 11.06 -5.15
C GLU A 54 -4.21 12.40 -4.92
N THR A 55 -3.64 13.23 -4.06
CA THR A 55 -4.02 14.64 -3.94
C THR A 55 -2.92 15.53 -4.53
N LYS A 56 -3.09 16.85 -4.40
CA LYS A 56 -2.04 17.80 -4.79
C LYS A 56 -0.75 17.61 -3.98
N TYR A 57 -0.85 17.16 -2.72
CA TYR A 57 0.27 17.18 -1.78
C TYR A 57 0.73 15.80 -1.34
N GLU A 58 -0.10 14.78 -1.43
CA GLU A 58 0.18 13.46 -0.87
C GLU A 58 -0.38 12.33 -1.73
N ILE A 59 0.15 11.13 -1.53
CA ILE A 59 -0.40 9.87 -2.01
C ILE A 59 -0.85 9.08 -0.79
N HIS A 60 -2.08 8.60 -0.85
CA HIS A 60 -2.66 7.71 0.14
C HIS A 60 -2.95 6.36 -0.50
N GLY A 61 -2.44 5.28 0.08
CA GLY A 61 -2.76 3.92 -0.32
C GLY A 61 -3.53 3.19 0.77
N TYR A 62 -4.44 2.32 0.36
CA TYR A 62 -5.26 1.55 1.29
C TYR A 62 -5.57 0.15 0.77
N THR A 63 -5.61 -0.82 1.67
CA THR A 63 -6.12 -2.16 1.40
C THR A 63 -6.96 -2.68 2.57
N LEU A 64 -7.88 -3.58 2.27
CA LEU A 64 -8.61 -4.39 3.25
C LEU A 64 -8.06 -5.82 3.34
N MET A 65 -7.01 -6.13 2.58
CA MET A 65 -6.48 -7.48 2.43
C MET A 65 -4.95 -7.51 2.50
N ASP A 66 -4.43 -8.63 2.97
CA ASP A 66 -2.99 -8.94 2.99
C ASP A 66 -2.56 -9.60 1.67
N ASN A 67 -2.72 -8.86 0.58
CA ASN A 67 -2.63 -9.35 -0.80
C ASN A 67 -1.49 -8.72 -1.59
N PHE A 68 -0.71 -7.81 -1.02
CA PHE A 68 0.40 -7.19 -1.72
C PHE A 68 1.33 -6.55 -0.71
N ASP A 69 2.61 -6.92 -0.75
CA ASP A 69 3.63 -6.38 0.15
C ASP A 69 4.04 -4.98 -0.33
N MET A 70 3.22 -4.00 0.05
CA MET A 70 3.39 -2.61 -0.36
C MET A 70 4.62 -1.97 0.28
N GLU A 71 4.98 -2.34 1.51
CA GLU A 71 6.21 -1.85 2.15
C GLU A 71 7.45 -2.30 1.36
N LYS A 72 7.52 -3.57 0.97
CA LYS A 72 8.62 -4.08 0.15
C LYS A 72 8.64 -3.43 -1.23
N PHE A 73 7.48 -3.24 -1.85
CA PHE A 73 7.38 -2.56 -3.15
C PHE A 73 7.94 -1.13 -3.09
N LEU A 74 7.52 -0.34 -2.11
CA LEU A 74 7.96 1.05 -1.93
C LEU A 74 9.48 1.15 -1.77
N ARG A 75 10.08 0.23 -0.99
CA ARG A 75 11.54 0.15 -0.87
C ARG A 75 12.24 -0.20 -2.18
N LEU A 76 11.69 -1.11 -2.97
CA LEU A 76 12.29 -1.54 -4.24
C LEU A 76 12.29 -0.42 -5.30
N ILE A 77 11.29 0.48 -5.26
CA ILE A 77 11.26 1.67 -6.10
C ILE A 77 12.04 2.86 -5.49
N GLY A 78 12.68 2.65 -4.34
CA GLY A 78 13.59 3.60 -3.71
C GLY A 78 12.92 4.68 -2.84
N VAL A 79 11.69 4.47 -2.38
CA VAL A 79 11.05 5.36 -1.39
C VAL A 79 11.71 5.12 -0.04
N ASP A 80 12.10 6.19 0.66
CA ASP A 80 12.65 6.08 2.00
C ASP A 80 11.54 5.62 2.96
N ARG A 81 11.89 4.72 3.88
CA ARG A 81 10.93 4.21 4.86
C ARG A 81 10.47 5.32 5.80
N ASP A 82 11.36 6.25 6.12
CA ASP A 82 11.08 7.33 7.07
C ASP A 82 10.11 8.37 6.51
N ASP A 83 9.87 8.38 5.18
CA ASP A 83 8.92 9.26 4.50
C ASP A 83 7.50 8.65 4.42
N ILE A 84 7.30 7.43 4.94
CA ILE A 84 6.02 6.71 4.87
C ILE A 84 5.35 6.67 6.24
N GLU A 85 4.17 7.29 6.33
CA GLU A 85 3.32 7.21 7.51
C GLU A 85 2.32 6.07 7.35
N TRP A 86 2.45 5.02 8.16
CA TRP A 86 1.56 3.86 8.16
C TRP A 86 0.46 3.97 9.21
N GLU A 87 -0.75 3.52 8.86
CA GLU A 87 -1.90 3.42 9.77
C GLU A 87 -2.40 1.97 9.84
N ASP A 88 -2.69 1.51 11.07
CA ASP A 88 -3.26 0.18 11.40
C ASP A 88 -4.80 0.19 11.39
#